data_AF-A0A8B9T8S7-F1
#
_entry.id   AF-A0A8B9T8S7-F1
#
_cell.length_a   1.000
_cell.length_b   1.000
_cell.length_c   1.000
_cell.angle_alpha   90.00
_cell.angle_beta   90.00
_cell.angle_gamma   90.00
#
_symmetry.space_group_name_H-M   'P 1'
#
loop_
_entity.id
_entity.type
_entity.pdbx_description
1 polymer ?
#
loop_
_entity_poly.entity_id
_entity_poly.type
_entity_poly.pdbx_seq_one_letter_code
_entity_poly.pdbx_strand_id
1 'polypeptide(L)'
;MERNLKNVLVISFGFLLLFTAYGGLQSLQSSLNSEEGLGVASLSVLYAALIISSMFLPPILIKKLGCKWTIAGSMCCYIAFSLGNFYASWYTLIPTSVILGLGGAPLWSAKCTYLTIAGNSYAEKAGKNGKDIINQYFGVFFLIFQSSGIWGNLISSLILSQASNKVEISEESLACCGAYDCMSEATNTTASAGPSESLKYTLLGIYTASGVLAVLLIVIFLDQIKSDQAETEKEIQKTPSFWSTFLATFQHLKDKRQCLLIPLTMYSGFEQGFLAGDYTKTYVTCALGIHYVGYVMICFSAVNSLCSLLFGKISQFTGRKLLFALATVANTACIIALLLWKPHPNQLAVFFIFPALWGLSDAIWQTQTNGLYGVLFEKHKEAAFANYRLWESCGFVIAFGYSTTLQVYIKLYILLA
;
A
#
# COMPACT_ATOMS: atom_id res chain seq x y z
N MET A 1 11.79 -5.23 29.83
CA MET A 1 11.78 -4.36 28.64
C MET A 1 12.17 -5.16 27.38
N GLU A 2 13.21 -5.99 27.46
CA GLU A 2 13.81 -6.69 26.32
C GLU A 2 12.86 -7.59 25.52
N ARG A 3 12.01 -8.40 26.18
CA ARG A 3 11.14 -9.36 25.48
C ARG A 3 10.06 -8.69 24.62
N ASN A 4 9.37 -7.67 25.13
CA ASN A 4 8.33 -6.97 24.37
C ASN A 4 8.93 -6.12 23.25
N LEU A 5 10.05 -5.44 23.51
CA LEU A 5 10.76 -4.69 22.46
C LEU A 5 11.30 -5.62 21.37
N LYS A 6 11.85 -6.79 21.73
CA LYS A 6 12.24 -7.85 20.77
C LYS A 6 11.06 -8.21 19.86
N ASN A 7 9.88 -8.49 20.42
CA ASN A 7 8.71 -8.88 19.62
C ASN A 7 8.25 -7.74 18.68
N VAL A 8 8.30 -6.49 19.14
CA VAL A 8 8.02 -5.32 18.30
C VAL A 8 9.00 -5.24 17.13
N LEU A 9 10.31 -5.39 17.40
CA LEU A 9 11.34 -5.38 16.35
C LEU A 9 11.17 -6.55 15.37
N VAL A 10 10.89 -7.76 15.85
CA VAL A 10 10.64 -8.95 15.01
C VAL A 10 9.46 -8.71 14.07
N ILE A 11 8.34 -8.17 14.55
CA ILE A 11 7.20 -7.81 13.70
C ILE A 11 7.61 -6.73 12.69
N SER A 12 8.36 -5.72 13.12
CA SER A 12 8.75 -4.59 12.28
C SER A 12 9.66 -5.02 11.13
N PHE A 13 10.68 -5.83 11.41
CA PHE A 13 11.57 -6.40 10.39
C PHE A 13 10.88 -7.45 9.51
N GLY A 14 9.92 -8.21 10.06
CA GLY A 14 9.10 -9.13 9.25
C GLY A 14 8.27 -8.37 8.22
N PHE A 15 7.61 -7.29 8.62
CA PHE A 15 6.86 -6.43 7.69
C PHE A 15 7.78 -5.70 6.71
N LEU A 16 8.96 -5.23 7.16
CA LEU A 16 9.97 -4.64 6.28
C LEU A 16 10.33 -5.57 5.12
N LEU A 17 10.68 -6.83 5.42
CA LEU A 17 11.05 -7.82 4.41
C LEU A 17 9.87 -8.15 3.49
N LEU A 18 8.68 -8.39 4.05
CA LEU A 18 7.49 -8.72 3.27
C LEU A 18 7.11 -7.61 2.27
N PHE A 19 7.13 -6.35 2.73
CA PHE A 19 6.73 -5.22 1.89
C PHE A 19 7.87 -4.68 1.03
N THR A 20 9.12 -5.06 1.30
CA THR A 20 10.23 -4.88 0.34
C THR A 20 9.90 -5.66 -0.93
N ALA A 21 9.43 -6.91 -0.78
CA ALA A 21 8.98 -7.72 -1.90
C ALA A 21 7.69 -7.18 -2.53
N TYR A 22 6.63 -7.02 -1.74
CA TYR A 22 5.33 -6.61 -2.27
C TYR A 22 5.31 -5.20 -2.84
N GLY A 23 5.87 -4.20 -2.15
CA GLY A 23 5.86 -2.81 -2.61
C GLY A 23 6.67 -2.60 -3.89
N GLY A 24 7.81 -3.29 -4.02
CA GLY A 24 8.59 -3.28 -5.26
C GLY A 24 7.84 -3.97 -6.41
N LEU A 25 7.19 -5.10 -6.13
CA LEU A 25 6.39 -5.82 -7.12
C LEU A 25 5.15 -5.03 -7.56
N GLN A 26 4.44 -4.42 -6.61
CA GLN A 26 3.26 -3.58 -6.85
C GLN A 26 3.59 -2.41 -7.78
N SER A 27 4.70 -1.70 -7.51
CA SER A 27 5.13 -0.54 -8.32
C SER A 27 5.45 -0.92 -9.76
N LEU A 28 5.85 -2.18 -10.00
CA LEU A 28 6.18 -2.69 -11.32
C LEU A 28 4.99 -3.34 -12.03
N GLN A 29 3.92 -3.74 -11.35
CA GLN A 29 2.86 -4.59 -11.92
C GLN A 29 2.28 -4.05 -13.23
N SER A 30 1.94 -2.76 -13.27
CA SER A 30 1.35 -2.11 -14.46
C SER A 30 2.29 -2.10 -15.67
N SER A 31 3.60 -2.13 -15.42
CA SER A 31 4.65 -2.09 -16.44
C SER A 31 5.14 -3.49 -16.83
N LEU A 32 5.35 -4.37 -15.84
CA LEU A 32 5.88 -5.72 -16.00
C LEU A 32 4.88 -6.66 -16.67
N ASN A 33 3.61 -6.57 -16.27
CA ASN A 33 2.51 -7.41 -16.76
C ASN A 33 1.50 -6.53 -17.52
N SER A 34 1.99 -5.80 -18.53
CA SER A 34 1.20 -4.79 -19.25
C SER A 34 0.31 -5.37 -20.35
N GLU A 35 0.62 -6.59 -20.84
CA GLU A 35 -0.18 -7.32 -21.84
C GLU A 35 -1.62 -7.50 -21.35
N GLU A 36 -2.58 -7.10 -22.20
CA GLU A 36 -4.04 -7.11 -21.93
C GLU A 36 -4.46 -6.42 -20.61
N GLY A 37 -3.58 -5.64 -19.98
CA GLY A 37 -3.86 -5.02 -18.68
C GLY A 37 -3.82 -5.98 -17.48
N LEU A 38 -3.23 -7.17 -17.62
CA LEU A 38 -3.21 -8.20 -16.58
C LEU A 38 -2.71 -7.68 -15.22
N GLY A 39 -1.64 -6.87 -15.20
CA GLY A 39 -1.04 -6.33 -13.98
C GLY A 39 -1.99 -5.44 -13.19
N VAL A 40 -2.65 -4.48 -13.86
CA VAL A 40 -3.62 -3.59 -13.19
C VAL A 40 -4.90 -4.31 -12.81
N ALA A 41 -5.35 -5.27 -13.62
CA ALA A 41 -6.48 -6.13 -13.28
C ALA A 41 -6.19 -6.97 -12.01
N SER A 42 -4.98 -7.50 -11.89
CA SER A 42 -4.55 -8.26 -10.70
C SER A 42 -4.57 -7.40 -9.44
N LEU A 43 -4.09 -6.15 -9.51
CA LEU A 43 -4.15 -5.21 -8.40
C LEU A 43 -5.59 -4.83 -8.06
N SER A 44 -6.45 -4.58 -9.05
CA SER A 44 -7.87 -4.30 -8.82
C SER A 44 -8.56 -5.46 -8.07
N VAL A 45 -8.33 -6.71 -8.52
CA VAL A 45 -8.88 -7.92 -7.87
C VAL A 45 -8.34 -8.09 -6.45
N LEU A 46 -7.05 -7.82 -6.23
CA LEU A 46 -6.44 -7.86 -4.90
C LEU A 46 -7.16 -6.92 -3.93
N TYR A 47 -7.34 -5.65 -4.31
CA TYR A 47 -8.01 -4.67 -3.46
C TYR A 47 -9.51 -4.96 -3.29
N ALA A 48 -10.17 -5.51 -4.30
CA ALA A 48 -11.56 -5.99 -4.19
C ALA A 48 -11.69 -7.14 -3.18
N ALA A 49 -10.77 -8.12 -3.23
CA ALA A 49 -10.70 -9.19 -2.25
C ALA A 49 -10.33 -8.68 -0.85
N LEU A 50 -9.50 -7.63 -0.75
CA LEU A 50 -9.17 -6.97 0.51
C LEU A 50 -10.39 -6.30 1.15
N ILE A 51 -11.27 -5.66 0.36
CA ILE A 51 -12.55 -5.13 0.85
C ILE A 51 -13.34 -6.25 1.54
N ILE A 52 -13.57 -7.37 0.84
CA ILE A 52 -14.29 -8.53 1.38
C ILE A 52 -13.58 -9.05 2.63
N SER A 53 -12.26 -9.20 2.58
CA SER A 53 -11.45 -9.67 3.71
C SER A 53 -11.62 -8.81 4.95
N SER A 54 -11.50 -7.48 4.80
CA SER A 54 -11.53 -6.51 5.89
C SER A 54 -12.80 -6.54 6.71
N MET A 55 -13.90 -6.99 6.10
CA MET A 55 -15.21 -7.08 6.74
C MET A 55 -15.36 -8.33 7.61
N PHE A 56 -14.65 -9.42 7.32
CA PHE A 56 -14.97 -10.74 7.84
C PHE A 56 -13.80 -11.49 8.46
N LEU A 57 -12.65 -11.52 7.79
CA LEU A 57 -11.57 -12.45 8.11
C LEU A 57 -10.77 -12.08 9.37
N PRO A 58 -10.46 -10.80 9.67
CA PRO A 58 -9.61 -10.49 10.81
C PRO A 58 -10.14 -11.00 12.17
N PRO A 59 -11.40 -10.76 12.57
CA PRO A 59 -11.89 -11.24 13.86
C PRO A 59 -11.91 -12.78 13.95
N ILE A 60 -12.26 -13.45 12.86
CA ILE A 60 -12.37 -14.92 12.80
C ILE A 60 -10.98 -15.56 12.95
N LEU A 61 -10.00 -15.08 12.19
CA LEU A 61 -8.66 -15.65 12.16
C LEU A 61 -7.91 -15.35 13.47
N ILE A 62 -7.99 -14.11 13.98
CA ILE A 62 -7.35 -13.73 15.24
C ILE A 62 -7.91 -14.54 16.40
N LYS A 63 -9.23 -14.78 16.44
CA LYS A 63 -9.87 -15.60 17.49
C LYS A 63 -9.47 -17.07 17.43
N LYS A 64 -9.40 -17.67 16.22
CA LYS A 64 -9.10 -19.11 16.06
C LYS A 64 -7.61 -19.43 16.15
N LEU A 65 -6.76 -18.61 15.55
CA LEU A 65 -5.34 -18.89 15.36
C LEU A 65 -4.44 -18.08 16.31
N GLY A 66 -4.97 -17.00 16.90
CA GLY A 66 -4.19 -16.01 17.62
C GLY A 66 -3.42 -15.07 16.68
N CYS A 67 -2.85 -14.00 17.24
CA CYS A 67 -2.18 -12.97 16.44
C CYS A 67 -0.94 -13.50 15.69
N LYS A 68 -0.07 -14.29 16.35
CA LYS A 68 1.16 -14.81 15.74
C LYS A 68 0.89 -15.61 14.47
N TRP A 69 0.00 -16.60 14.54
CA TRP A 69 -0.29 -17.48 13.42
C TRP A 69 -1.16 -16.81 12.35
N THR A 70 -2.01 -15.85 12.74
CA THR A 70 -2.72 -15.01 11.76
C THR A 70 -1.74 -14.17 10.94
N ILE A 71 -0.73 -13.55 11.56
CA ILE A 71 0.33 -12.82 10.86
C ILE A 71 1.09 -13.75 9.91
N ALA A 72 1.59 -14.88 10.41
CA ALA A 72 2.38 -15.83 9.60
C ALA A 72 1.58 -16.38 8.41
N GLY A 73 0.33 -16.82 8.64
CA GLY A 73 -0.54 -17.32 7.57
C GLY A 73 -0.86 -16.26 6.53
N SER A 74 -1.08 -15.01 6.97
CA SER A 74 -1.32 -13.91 6.04
C SER A 74 -0.08 -13.54 5.22
N MET A 75 1.13 -13.62 5.80
CA MET A 75 2.37 -13.42 5.05
C MET A 75 2.57 -14.48 3.95
N CYS A 76 2.10 -15.72 4.15
CA CYS A 76 2.10 -16.74 3.09
C CYS A 76 1.22 -16.34 1.90
N CYS A 77 0.13 -15.61 2.11
CA CYS A 77 -0.70 -15.10 1.02
C CYS A 77 0.05 -14.09 0.13
N TYR A 78 0.93 -13.26 0.71
CA TYR A 78 1.81 -12.36 -0.03
C TYR A 78 2.85 -13.13 -0.85
N ILE A 79 3.43 -14.20 -0.28
CA ILE A 79 4.35 -15.08 -1.01
C ILE A 79 3.64 -15.75 -2.19
N ALA A 80 2.39 -16.21 -2.01
CA ALA A 80 1.61 -16.83 -3.10
C ALA A 80 1.44 -15.88 -4.29
N PHE A 81 1.23 -14.58 -4.04
CA PHE A 81 1.20 -13.57 -5.10
C PHE A 81 2.56 -13.39 -5.79
N SER A 82 3.66 -13.33 -5.04
CA SER A 82 5.01 -13.31 -5.63
C SER A 82 5.29 -14.54 -6.48
N LEU A 83 4.86 -15.73 -6.05
CA LEU A 83 4.99 -16.97 -6.82
C LEU A 83 4.13 -16.96 -8.09
N GLY A 84 2.91 -16.44 -8.01
CA GLY A 84 2.02 -16.28 -9.17
C GLY A 84 2.62 -15.41 -10.29
N ASN A 85 3.56 -14.52 -9.94
CA ASN A 85 4.25 -13.67 -10.90
C ASN A 85 5.35 -14.38 -11.70
N PHE A 86 5.84 -15.55 -11.29
CA PHE A 86 6.80 -16.32 -12.10
C PHE A 86 6.18 -16.75 -13.43
N TYR A 87 4.91 -17.14 -13.42
CA TYR A 87 4.16 -17.46 -14.63
C TYR A 87 2.97 -16.55 -14.69
N ALA A 88 3.18 -15.26 -15.01
CA ALA A 88 2.11 -14.28 -15.04
C ALA A 88 1.10 -14.58 -16.17
N SER A 89 -0.08 -15.06 -15.77
CA SER A 89 -1.22 -15.31 -16.65
C SER A 89 -2.50 -14.98 -15.91
N TRP A 90 -3.62 -14.84 -16.62
CA TRP A 90 -4.93 -14.66 -15.99
C TRP A 90 -5.27 -15.77 -14.99
N TYR A 91 -4.85 -17.02 -15.25
CA TYR A 91 -5.15 -18.18 -14.40
C TYR A 91 -4.25 -18.31 -13.17
N THR A 92 -3.13 -17.61 -13.12
CA THR A 92 -2.18 -17.65 -11.99
C THR A 92 -2.24 -16.37 -11.17
N LEU A 93 -2.22 -15.22 -11.84
CA LEU A 93 -2.12 -13.92 -11.19
C LEU A 93 -3.43 -13.50 -10.53
N ILE A 94 -4.58 -13.78 -11.16
CA ILE A 94 -5.89 -13.44 -10.57
C ILE A 94 -6.17 -14.26 -9.31
N PRO A 95 -6.03 -15.59 -9.28
CA PRO A 95 -6.26 -16.35 -8.05
C PRO A 95 -5.30 -15.99 -6.92
N THR A 96 -4.02 -15.76 -7.25
CA THR A 96 -3.03 -15.36 -6.24
C THR A 96 -3.26 -13.93 -5.73
N SER A 97 -3.83 -13.04 -6.56
CA SER A 97 -4.31 -11.72 -6.13
C SER A 97 -5.47 -11.82 -5.14
N VAL A 98 -6.44 -12.72 -5.40
CA VAL A 98 -7.52 -13.00 -4.45
C VAL A 98 -6.96 -13.52 -3.13
N ILE A 99 -6.04 -14.49 -3.17
CA ILE A 99 -5.39 -15.05 -1.98
C ILE A 99 -4.70 -13.94 -1.17
N LEU A 100 -3.95 -13.06 -1.83
CA LEU A 100 -3.30 -11.93 -1.18
C LEU A 100 -4.32 -10.95 -0.59
N GLY A 101 -5.33 -10.54 -1.34
CA GLY A 101 -6.39 -9.66 -0.83
C GLY A 101 -7.07 -10.24 0.41
N LEU A 102 -7.35 -11.54 0.42
CA LEU A 102 -7.89 -12.25 1.57
C LEU A 102 -6.95 -12.25 2.78
N GLY A 103 -5.63 -12.37 2.59
CA GLY A 103 -4.63 -12.28 3.66
C GLY A 103 -4.30 -10.85 4.10
N GLY A 104 -4.55 -9.85 3.27
CA GLY A 104 -4.13 -8.45 3.49
C GLY A 104 -4.70 -7.84 4.77
N ALA A 105 -6.02 -7.85 4.95
CA ALA A 105 -6.64 -7.24 6.13
C ALA A 105 -6.33 -7.98 7.45
N PRO A 106 -6.36 -9.33 7.52
CA PRO A 106 -5.97 -10.07 8.72
C PRO A 106 -4.53 -9.79 9.15
N LEU A 107 -3.59 -9.64 8.22
CA LEU A 107 -2.20 -9.28 8.53
C LEU A 107 -2.13 -7.98 9.34
N TRP A 108 -2.73 -6.92 8.82
CA TRP A 108 -2.71 -5.59 9.43
C TRP A 108 -3.44 -5.56 10.76
N SER A 109 -4.61 -6.20 10.85
CA SER A 109 -5.39 -6.25 12.08
C SER A 109 -4.67 -7.03 13.17
N ALA A 110 -4.15 -8.23 12.87
CA ALA A 110 -3.47 -9.07 13.84
C ALA A 110 -2.20 -8.38 14.38
N LYS A 111 -1.48 -7.64 13.53
CA LYS A 111 -0.35 -6.82 13.96
C LYS A 111 -0.75 -5.70 14.91
N CYS A 112 -1.84 -4.98 14.61
CA CYS A 112 -2.32 -3.92 15.48
C CYS A 112 -2.75 -4.45 16.85
N THR A 113 -3.49 -5.56 16.86
CA THR A 113 -3.88 -6.26 18.09
C THR A 113 -2.66 -6.73 18.88
N TYR A 114 -1.67 -7.34 18.22
CA TYR A 114 -0.45 -7.81 18.88
C TYR A 114 0.30 -6.67 19.58
N LEU A 115 0.57 -5.56 18.86
CA LEU A 115 1.29 -4.41 19.43
C LEU A 115 0.53 -3.77 20.59
N THR A 116 -0.81 -3.72 20.49
CA THR A 116 -1.68 -3.18 21.54
C THR A 116 -1.62 -4.03 22.81
N ILE A 117 -1.77 -5.36 22.68
CA ILE A 117 -1.70 -6.28 23.82
C ILE A 117 -0.30 -6.25 24.44
N ALA A 118 0.75 -6.32 23.63
CA ALA A 118 2.13 -6.25 24.12
C ALA A 118 2.44 -4.92 24.82
N GLY A 119 1.91 -3.81 24.30
CA GLY A 119 2.03 -2.48 24.88
C GLY A 119 1.33 -2.36 26.22
N ASN A 120 0.07 -2.79 26.31
CA ASN A 120 -0.71 -2.79 27.56
C ASN A 120 -0.06 -3.66 28.64
N SER A 121 0.33 -4.90 28.29
CA SER A 121 0.98 -5.82 29.23
C SER A 121 2.31 -5.27 29.74
N TYR A 122 3.07 -4.54 28.89
CA TYR A 122 4.29 -3.86 29.35
C TYR A 122 3.98 -2.68 30.27
N ALA A 123 3.01 -1.86 29.89
CA ALA A 123 2.66 -0.64 30.61
C ALA A 123 2.16 -0.95 32.03
N GLU A 124 1.32 -1.97 32.18
CA GLU A 124 0.84 -2.46 33.48
C GLU A 124 2.00 -2.90 34.37
N LYS A 125 2.89 -3.75 33.86
CA LYS A 125 4.08 -4.22 34.61
C LYS A 125 5.06 -3.10 34.96
N ALA A 126 5.10 -2.05 34.17
CA ALA A 126 6.00 -0.91 34.36
C ALA A 126 5.38 0.26 35.12
N GLY A 127 4.10 0.19 35.51
CA GLY A 127 3.37 1.31 36.11
C GLY A 127 3.28 2.54 35.20
N LYS A 128 3.27 2.34 33.88
CA LYS A 128 3.22 3.40 32.87
C LYS A 128 1.84 3.48 32.23
N ASN A 129 1.54 4.61 31.58
CA ASN A 129 0.33 4.76 30.79
C ASN A 129 0.38 3.89 29.51
N GLY A 130 -0.61 3.00 29.34
CA GLY A 130 -0.70 2.10 28.18
C GLY A 130 -0.72 2.81 26.85
N LYS A 131 -1.42 3.95 26.75
CA LYS A 131 -1.52 4.74 25.52
C LYS A 131 -0.15 5.19 25.01
N ASP A 132 0.73 5.62 25.90
CA ASP A 132 2.05 6.16 25.54
C ASP A 132 2.98 5.05 25.04
N ILE A 133 2.94 3.88 25.69
CA ILE A 133 3.71 2.70 25.26
C ILE A 133 3.22 2.18 23.91
N ILE A 134 1.90 2.07 23.72
CA ILE A 134 1.31 1.64 22.45
C ILE A 134 1.77 2.58 21.34
N ASN A 135 1.64 3.89 21.54
CA ASN A 135 2.10 4.89 20.57
C ASN A 135 3.59 4.74 20.25
N GLN A 136 4.44 4.50 21.25
CA GLN A 136 5.86 4.24 21.05
C GLN A 136 6.11 2.99 20.19
N TYR A 137 5.43 1.87 20.48
CA TYR A 137 5.59 0.62 19.73
C TYR A 137 5.11 0.73 18.28
N PHE A 138 3.97 1.41 18.05
CA PHE A 138 3.51 1.71 16.71
C PHE A 138 4.48 2.64 15.97
N GLY A 139 5.05 3.64 16.65
CA GLY A 139 6.06 4.53 16.07
C GLY A 139 7.32 3.80 15.61
N VAL A 140 7.88 2.92 16.45
CA VAL A 140 9.03 2.06 16.08
C VAL A 140 8.67 1.16 14.90
N PHE A 141 7.48 0.55 14.93
CA PHE A 141 7.02 -0.30 13.84
C PHE A 141 6.97 0.46 12.51
N PHE A 142 6.28 1.60 12.46
CA PHE A 142 6.09 2.34 11.21
C PHE A 142 7.42 2.92 10.70
N LEU A 143 8.32 3.36 11.59
CA LEU A 143 9.64 3.83 11.20
C LEU A 143 10.43 2.77 10.41
N ILE A 144 10.46 1.53 10.91
CA ILE A 144 11.19 0.43 10.26
C ILE A 144 10.46 -0.02 9.00
N PHE A 145 9.16 -0.30 9.11
CA PHE A 145 8.35 -0.83 8.01
C PHE A 145 8.31 0.10 6.80
N GLN A 146 8.17 1.41 6.98
CA GLN A 146 8.01 2.36 5.88
C GLN A 146 9.26 2.41 4.98
N SER A 147 10.45 2.09 5.52
CA SER A 147 11.68 2.00 4.74
C SER A 147 11.66 0.88 3.68
N SER A 148 10.73 -0.07 3.76
CA SER A 148 10.54 -1.14 2.77
C SER A 148 10.32 -0.62 1.36
N GLY A 149 9.60 0.50 1.21
CA GLY A 149 9.37 1.15 -0.08
C GLY A 149 10.68 1.61 -0.75
N ILE A 150 11.71 1.93 0.04
CA ILE A 150 13.03 2.29 -0.50
C ILE A 150 13.75 1.04 -1.00
N TRP A 151 13.85 0.01 -0.16
CA TRP A 151 14.59 -1.21 -0.47
C TRP A 151 13.98 -1.99 -1.63
N GLY A 152 12.66 -2.14 -1.67
CA GLY A 152 11.97 -2.89 -2.73
C GLY A 152 12.18 -2.24 -4.10
N ASN A 153 11.96 -0.93 -4.16
CA ASN A 153 12.15 -0.16 -5.39
C ASN A 153 13.62 -0.05 -5.81
N LEU A 154 14.56 -0.09 -4.86
CA LEU A 154 15.99 -0.11 -5.17
C LEU A 154 16.40 -1.45 -5.80
N ILE A 155 15.96 -2.58 -5.21
CA ILE A 155 16.26 -3.92 -5.70
C ILE A 155 15.76 -4.09 -7.15
N SER A 156 14.50 -3.71 -7.42
CA SER A 156 13.93 -3.76 -8.76
C SER A 156 14.74 -2.95 -9.77
N SER A 157 15.05 -1.70 -9.43
CA SER A 157 15.76 -0.80 -10.35
C SER A 157 17.16 -1.31 -10.68
N LEU A 158 17.91 -1.80 -9.69
CA LEU A 158 19.28 -2.31 -9.86
C LEU A 158 19.35 -3.60 -10.69
N ILE A 159 18.33 -4.45 -10.60
CA ILE A 159 18.25 -5.67 -11.42
C ILE A 159 17.84 -5.31 -12.84
N LEU A 160 16.81 -4.49 -13.00
CA LEU A 160 16.30 -4.10 -14.31
C LEU A 160 17.29 -3.21 -15.09
N SER A 161 18.14 -2.43 -14.41
CA SER A 161 19.19 -1.64 -15.05
C SER A 161 20.25 -2.48 -15.75
N GLN A 162 20.37 -3.77 -15.41
CA GLN A 162 21.29 -4.69 -16.08
C GLN A 162 20.81 -5.09 -17.49
N ALA A 163 19.53 -4.86 -17.81
CA ALA A 163 18.96 -5.18 -19.12
C ALA A 163 19.34 -4.16 -20.23
N SER A 164 20.29 -3.25 -19.95
CA SER A 164 20.57 -2.06 -20.75
C SER A 164 21.25 -2.38 -22.09
N ASN A 165 20.44 -2.82 -23.05
CA ASN A 165 20.53 -2.21 -24.37
C ASN A 165 19.76 -0.89 -24.27
N LYS A 166 20.43 0.24 -24.51
CA LYS A 166 19.76 1.54 -24.67
C LYS A 166 18.82 1.41 -25.86
N VAL A 167 17.54 1.14 -25.62
CA VAL A 167 16.51 1.25 -26.65
C VAL A 167 16.33 2.74 -26.88
N GLU A 168 16.74 3.23 -28.04
CA GLU A 168 16.40 4.57 -28.48
C GLU A 168 14.89 4.61 -28.71
N ILE A 169 14.18 5.27 -27.80
CA ILE A 169 12.73 5.50 -27.89
C ILE A 169 12.53 6.54 -29.00
N SER A 170 11.78 6.19 -30.04
CA SER A 170 11.53 7.11 -31.16
C SER A 170 10.70 8.31 -30.70
N GLU A 171 10.90 9.48 -31.31
CA GLU A 171 10.13 10.68 -30.98
C GLU A 171 8.61 10.49 -31.15
N GLU A 172 8.20 9.64 -32.09
CA GLU A 172 6.80 9.29 -32.32
C GLU A 172 6.21 8.48 -31.16
N SER A 173 6.94 7.51 -30.61
CA SER A 173 6.51 6.77 -29.41
C SER A 173 6.47 7.66 -28.17
N LEU A 174 7.36 8.65 -28.08
CA LEU A 174 7.41 9.61 -26.99
C LEU A 174 6.23 10.60 -27.02
N ALA A 175 5.74 10.95 -28.21
CA ALA A 175 4.54 11.79 -28.38
C ALA A 175 3.27 11.14 -27.81
N CYS A 176 3.27 9.81 -27.70
CA CYS A 176 2.20 9.01 -27.12
C CYS A 176 2.38 8.75 -25.62
N CYS A 177 3.43 9.25 -24.97
CA CYS A 177 3.58 9.13 -23.52
C CYS A 177 2.84 10.25 -22.76
N GLY A 178 2.48 9.99 -21.50
CA GLY A 178 1.86 10.97 -20.61
C GLY A 178 0.33 11.06 -20.73
N ALA A 179 -0.23 12.28 -20.64
CA ALA A 179 -1.67 12.48 -20.51
C ALA A 179 -2.49 12.05 -21.75
N TYR A 180 -1.91 12.14 -22.95
CA TYR A 180 -2.58 11.87 -24.22
C TYR A 180 -2.34 10.44 -24.74
N ASP A 181 -1.93 9.52 -23.84
CA ASP A 181 -1.65 8.10 -24.10
C ASP A 181 -2.41 7.58 -25.31
N CYS A 182 -1.68 7.31 -26.40
CA CYS A 182 -2.27 6.81 -27.63
C CYS A 182 -2.74 5.39 -27.35
N MET A 183 -4.04 5.20 -27.14
CA MET A 183 -4.67 3.89 -26.90
C MET A 183 -4.64 3.00 -28.15
N SER A 184 -3.55 3.01 -28.92
CA SER A 184 -3.45 2.32 -30.20
C SER A 184 -3.62 0.83 -29.97
N GLU A 185 -4.58 0.27 -30.70
CA GLU A 185 -4.62 -1.15 -31.04
C GLU A 185 -3.21 -1.61 -31.40
N ALA A 186 -2.87 -2.80 -30.90
CA ALA A 186 -1.66 -3.53 -31.19
C ALA A 186 -1.43 -3.60 -32.71
N THR A 187 -0.71 -2.63 -33.25
CA THR A 187 -0.28 -2.63 -34.64
C THR A 187 1.23 -2.46 -34.64
N ASN A 188 1.93 -3.59 -34.45
CA ASN A 188 3.27 -3.87 -34.96
C ASN A 188 4.35 -2.77 -34.87
N THR A 189 4.32 -1.90 -33.86
CA THR A 189 5.50 -1.15 -33.44
C THR A 189 6.08 -1.90 -32.25
N THR A 190 7.21 -2.57 -32.48
CA THR A 190 8.11 -3.17 -31.48
C THR A 190 7.74 -2.80 -30.05
N ALA A 191 6.85 -3.60 -29.44
CA ALA A 191 6.58 -3.53 -28.02
C ALA A 191 7.95 -3.53 -27.35
N SER A 192 8.23 -2.51 -26.53
CA SER A 192 9.49 -2.40 -25.78
C SER A 192 9.78 -3.79 -25.23
N ALA A 193 10.81 -4.47 -25.75
CA ALA A 193 11.09 -5.84 -25.38
C ALA A 193 11.18 -5.86 -23.85
N GLY A 194 10.23 -6.55 -23.21
CA GLY A 194 10.17 -6.61 -21.77
C GLY A 194 11.53 -7.06 -21.21
N PRO A 195 11.81 -6.81 -19.92
CA PRO A 195 13.07 -7.27 -19.34
C PRO A 195 13.27 -8.76 -19.60
N SER A 196 14.51 -9.18 -19.83
CA SER A 196 14.80 -10.59 -20.12
C SER A 196 14.20 -11.50 -19.05
N GLU A 197 13.71 -12.67 -19.45
CA GLU A 197 13.11 -13.64 -18.53
C GLU A 197 14.05 -13.98 -17.35
N SER A 198 15.36 -14.01 -17.59
CA SER A 198 16.38 -14.18 -16.55
C SER A 198 16.35 -13.09 -15.47
N LEU A 199 16.20 -11.82 -15.84
CA LEU A 199 16.13 -10.70 -14.90
C LEU A 199 14.80 -10.68 -14.16
N LYS A 200 13.70 -10.99 -14.86
CA LYS A 200 12.38 -11.17 -14.22
C LYS A 200 12.44 -12.25 -13.14
N TYR A 201 12.96 -13.43 -13.46
CA TYR A 201 13.07 -14.52 -12.48
C TYR A 201 14.04 -14.23 -11.34
N THR A 202 15.14 -13.51 -11.62
CA THR A 202 16.07 -13.08 -10.57
C THR A 202 15.37 -12.13 -9.59
N LEU A 203 14.63 -11.14 -10.09
CA LEU A 203 13.86 -10.20 -9.29
C LEU A 203 12.81 -10.92 -8.44
N LEU A 204 11.99 -11.76 -9.07
CA LEU A 204 10.94 -12.52 -8.40
C LEU A 204 11.50 -13.52 -7.38
N GLY A 205 12.66 -14.12 -7.66
CA GLY A 205 13.40 -14.98 -6.74
C GLY A 205 13.83 -14.23 -5.48
N ILE A 206 14.42 -13.05 -5.62
CA ILE A 206 14.84 -12.21 -4.49
C ILE A 206 13.64 -11.77 -3.64
N TYR A 207 12.56 -11.32 -4.29
CA TYR A 207 11.32 -10.94 -3.59
C TYR A 207 10.67 -12.11 -2.85
N THR A 208 10.61 -13.28 -3.48
CA THR A 208 10.06 -14.49 -2.86
C THR A 208 10.92 -14.95 -1.68
N ALA A 209 12.25 -14.95 -1.82
CA ALA A 209 13.17 -15.26 -0.73
C ALA A 209 13.03 -14.30 0.45
N SER A 210 12.88 -12.99 0.19
CA SER A 210 12.62 -11.98 1.22
C SER A 210 11.31 -12.25 1.97
N GLY A 211 10.23 -12.59 1.24
CA GLY A 211 8.95 -12.97 1.85
C GLY A 211 9.04 -14.23 2.71
N VAL A 212 9.73 -15.27 2.23
CA VAL A 212 9.95 -16.51 3.01
C VAL A 212 10.76 -16.21 4.28
N LEU A 213 11.81 -15.38 4.18
CA LEU A 213 12.58 -14.95 5.34
C LEU A 213 11.71 -14.18 6.35
N ALA A 214 10.78 -13.35 5.88
CA ALA A 214 9.82 -12.66 6.74
C ALA A 214 8.95 -13.66 7.54
N VAL A 215 8.42 -14.70 6.88
CA VAL A 215 7.64 -15.74 7.55
C VAL A 215 8.48 -16.48 8.59
N LEU A 216 9.70 -16.90 8.22
CA LEU A 216 10.61 -17.60 9.13
C LEU A 216 10.94 -16.74 10.36
N LEU A 217 11.19 -15.44 10.15
CA LEU A 217 11.45 -14.49 11.23
C LEU A 217 10.28 -14.43 12.22
N ILE A 218 9.03 -14.36 11.73
CA ILE A 218 7.83 -14.36 12.58
C ILE A 218 7.62 -15.72 13.26
N VAL A 219 7.71 -16.82 12.54
CA VAL A 219 7.42 -18.16 13.09
C VAL A 219 8.42 -18.53 14.19
N ILE A 220 9.70 -18.25 13.98
CA ILE A 220 10.78 -18.63 14.89
C ILE A 220 10.89 -17.66 16.07
N PHE A 221 10.92 -16.35 15.81
CA PHE A 221 11.33 -15.37 16.83
C PHE A 221 10.18 -14.62 17.50
N LEU A 222 8.98 -14.59 16.90
CA LEU A 222 7.84 -13.93 17.52
C LEU A 222 7.25 -14.82 18.60
N ASP A 223 7.18 -14.30 19.82
CA ASP A 223 6.53 -15.04 20.89
C ASP A 223 5.02 -15.07 20.67
N GLN A 224 4.41 -16.22 20.95
CA GLN A 224 2.96 -16.28 21.06
C GLN A 224 2.55 -15.61 22.37
N ILE A 225 1.81 -14.51 22.27
CA ILE A 225 1.12 -13.96 23.42
C ILE A 225 -0.01 -14.94 23.75
N LYS A 226 0.22 -15.79 24.76
CA LYS A 226 -0.84 -16.52 25.43
C LYS A 226 -1.58 -15.47 26.24
N SER A 227 -2.73 -15.01 25.76
CA SER A 227 -3.62 -14.29 26.66
C SER A 227 -3.92 -15.18 27.86
N ASP A 228 -3.89 -14.61 29.06
CA ASP A 228 -4.65 -15.21 30.14
C ASP A 228 -6.10 -15.33 29.67
N GLN A 229 -6.57 -16.58 29.61
CA GLN A 229 -7.85 -16.94 29.01
C GLN A 229 -9.01 -16.13 29.61
N ALA A 230 -8.88 -15.66 30.86
CA ALA A 230 -9.89 -14.86 31.56
C ALA A 230 -10.02 -13.38 31.13
N GLU A 231 -8.93 -12.70 30.74
CA GLU A 231 -9.00 -11.34 30.16
C GLU A 231 -9.25 -11.41 28.65
N THR A 232 -8.65 -12.44 28.05
CA THR A 232 -9.04 -13.17 26.85
C THR A 232 -10.52 -13.10 26.52
N GLU A 233 -11.23 -13.85 27.35
CA GLU A 233 -12.66 -14.06 27.32
C GLU A 233 -13.44 -12.82 27.68
N LYS A 234 -12.94 -11.87 28.49
CA LYS A 234 -13.69 -10.65 28.83
C LYS A 234 -13.69 -9.60 27.71
N GLU A 235 -12.58 -9.43 26.97
CA GLU A 235 -12.54 -8.61 25.76
C GLU A 235 -13.16 -9.34 24.55
N ILE A 236 -13.02 -10.66 24.45
CA ILE A 236 -13.59 -11.48 23.36
C ILE A 236 -15.07 -11.86 23.59
N GLN A 237 -15.60 -11.99 24.81
CA GLN A 237 -17.06 -12.14 25.02
C GLN A 237 -17.82 -10.88 24.59
N LYS A 238 -17.13 -9.73 24.54
CA LYS A 238 -17.65 -8.50 23.94
C LYS A 238 -17.46 -8.43 22.42
N THR A 239 -16.80 -9.40 21.77
CA THR A 239 -16.75 -9.40 20.29
C THR A 239 -18.15 -9.61 19.76
N PRO A 240 -18.70 -8.66 19.00
CA PRO A 240 -19.99 -8.83 18.37
C PRO A 240 -19.96 -10.07 17.47
N SER A 241 -21.09 -10.77 17.38
CA SER A 241 -21.36 -11.75 16.33
C SER A 241 -20.93 -11.23 14.95
N PHE A 242 -20.50 -12.13 14.06
CA PHE A 242 -20.19 -11.85 12.65
C PHE A 242 -21.17 -10.85 12.02
N TRP A 243 -22.47 -11.10 12.21
CA TRP A 243 -23.55 -10.26 11.69
C TRP A 243 -23.59 -8.89 12.33
N SER A 244 -23.31 -8.78 13.63
CA SER A 244 -23.26 -7.48 14.31
C SER A 244 -22.04 -6.66 13.96
N THR A 245 -20.88 -7.25 13.63
CA THR A 245 -19.71 -6.49 13.16
C THR A 245 -19.91 -5.98 11.74
N PHE A 246 -20.41 -6.85 10.84
CA PHE A 246 -20.80 -6.45 9.49
C PHE A 246 -21.88 -5.36 9.52
N LEU A 247 -22.96 -5.60 10.28
CA LEU A 247 -24.03 -4.64 10.44
C LEU A 247 -23.54 -3.36 11.13
N ALA A 248 -22.59 -3.42 12.07
CA ALA A 248 -22.01 -2.24 12.70
C ALA A 248 -21.25 -1.37 11.69
N THR A 249 -20.49 -1.96 10.76
CA THR A 249 -19.80 -1.21 9.70
C THR A 249 -20.79 -0.43 8.84
N PHE A 250 -21.90 -1.05 8.42
CA PHE A 250 -22.95 -0.37 7.64
C PHE A 250 -23.83 0.55 8.49
N GLN A 251 -24.07 0.23 9.76
CA GLN A 251 -24.75 1.12 10.70
C GLN A 251 -23.93 2.37 10.96
N HIS A 252 -22.60 2.27 10.94
CA HIS A 252 -21.71 3.43 11.06
C HIS A 252 -21.83 4.40 9.87
N LEU A 253 -22.29 3.93 8.71
CA LEU A 253 -22.66 4.80 7.57
C LEU A 253 -23.92 5.65 7.85
N LYS A 254 -24.66 5.40 8.94
CA LYS A 254 -25.72 6.33 9.37
C LYS A 254 -25.14 7.58 10.04
N ASP A 255 -23.88 7.55 10.48
CA ASP A 255 -23.21 8.72 11.01
C ASP A 255 -22.82 9.66 9.88
N LYS A 256 -23.40 10.87 9.87
CA LYS A 256 -23.13 11.89 8.85
C LYS A 256 -21.63 12.23 8.77
N ARG A 257 -20.90 12.16 9.89
CA ARG A 257 -19.45 12.42 9.93
C ARG A 257 -18.69 11.36 9.13
N GLN A 258 -19.13 10.10 9.19
CA GLN A 258 -18.54 9.02 8.42
C GLN A 258 -18.76 9.24 6.93
N CYS A 259 -20.00 9.57 6.52
CA CYS A 259 -20.34 9.83 5.12
C CYS A 259 -19.50 10.97 4.53
N LEU A 260 -19.29 12.05 5.28
CA LEU A 260 -18.49 13.19 4.82
C LEU A 260 -17.00 12.86 4.65
N LEU A 261 -16.49 11.81 5.31
CA LEU A 261 -15.10 11.38 5.18
C LEU A 261 -14.87 10.35 4.06
N ILE A 262 -15.94 9.77 3.50
CA ILE A 262 -15.83 8.79 2.43
C ILE A 262 -15.09 9.37 1.21
N PRO A 263 -15.45 10.54 0.65
CA PRO A 263 -14.78 11.06 -0.53
C PRO A 263 -13.28 11.27 -0.30
N LEU A 264 -12.92 11.83 0.87
CA LEU A 264 -11.52 12.06 1.25
C LEU A 264 -10.73 10.74 1.38
N THR A 265 -11.34 9.73 1.98
CA THR A 265 -10.71 8.42 2.18
C THR A 265 -10.55 7.68 0.86
N MET A 266 -11.57 7.75 0.01
CA MET A 266 -11.55 7.14 -1.31
C MET A 266 -10.51 7.83 -2.21
N TYR A 267 -10.42 9.16 -2.14
CA TYR A 267 -9.41 9.94 -2.85
C TYR A 267 -7.98 9.46 -2.56
N SER A 268 -7.66 9.16 -1.29
CA SER A 268 -6.36 8.60 -0.91
C SER A 268 -6.02 7.31 -1.67
N GLY A 269 -6.99 6.42 -1.88
CA GLY A 269 -6.78 5.20 -2.67
C GLY A 269 -6.67 5.49 -4.17
N PHE A 270 -7.46 6.44 -4.67
CA PHE A 270 -7.42 6.88 -6.07
C PHE A 270 -6.06 7.44 -6.47
N GLU A 271 -5.53 8.38 -5.68
CA GLU A 271 -4.26 9.04 -6.00
C GLU A 271 -3.07 8.07 -5.93
N GLN A 272 -3.06 7.13 -4.98
CA GLN A 272 -2.04 6.09 -4.88
C GLN A 272 -2.16 5.09 -6.03
N GLY A 273 -3.39 4.73 -6.42
CA GLY A 273 -3.66 3.87 -7.57
C GLY A 273 -3.17 4.50 -8.88
N PHE A 274 -3.42 5.79 -9.08
CA PHE A 274 -2.91 6.53 -10.24
C PHE A 274 -1.38 6.55 -10.27
N LEU A 275 -0.73 6.88 -9.14
CA LEU A 275 0.73 6.94 -9.08
C LEU A 275 1.36 5.56 -9.35
N ALA A 276 0.88 4.51 -8.67
CA ALA A 276 1.43 3.17 -8.80
C ALA A 276 1.09 2.48 -10.13
N GLY A 277 -0.06 2.80 -10.72
CA GLY A 277 -0.57 2.18 -11.94
C GLY A 277 -0.23 2.97 -13.21
N ASP A 278 -0.85 4.15 -13.35
CA ASP A 278 -0.84 4.93 -14.58
C ASP A 278 0.45 5.76 -14.71
N TYR A 279 0.91 6.44 -13.66
CA TYR A 279 2.11 7.28 -13.73
C TYR A 279 3.37 6.46 -14.02
N THR A 280 3.59 5.35 -13.31
CA THR A 280 4.71 4.44 -13.54
C THR A 280 4.72 3.87 -14.95
N LYS A 281 3.54 3.50 -15.50
CA LYS A 281 3.44 2.93 -16.85
C LYS A 281 3.57 3.99 -17.96
N THR A 282 2.71 5.01 -17.93
CA THR A 282 2.47 5.93 -19.05
C THR A 282 3.42 7.13 -19.08
N TYR A 283 4.01 7.52 -17.95
CA TYR A 283 5.03 8.57 -17.90
C TYR A 283 6.42 7.97 -17.79
N VAL A 284 6.67 7.16 -16.74
CA VAL A 284 8.04 6.69 -16.45
C VAL A 284 8.48 5.58 -17.40
N THR A 285 7.77 4.45 -17.46
CA THR A 285 8.16 3.32 -18.32
C THR A 285 8.12 3.71 -19.79
N CYS A 286 7.12 4.49 -20.21
CA CYS A 286 7.00 4.96 -21.60
C CYS A 286 8.20 5.82 -22.05
N ALA A 287 8.65 6.78 -21.22
CA ALA A 287 9.70 7.72 -21.62
C ALA A 287 11.13 7.33 -21.20
N LEU A 288 11.29 6.62 -20.07
CA LEU A 288 12.60 6.27 -19.51
C LEU A 288 12.86 4.76 -19.45
N GLY A 289 11.82 3.94 -19.60
CA GLY A 289 11.88 2.49 -19.44
C GLY A 289 11.64 2.01 -18.00
N ILE A 290 11.31 0.72 -17.88
CA ILE A 290 10.87 0.10 -16.62
C ILE A 290 11.90 0.15 -15.49
N HIS A 291 13.19 0.24 -15.81
CA HIS A 291 14.28 0.29 -14.83
C HIS A 291 14.30 1.60 -14.02
N TYR A 292 13.65 2.67 -14.49
CA TYR A 292 13.52 3.92 -13.75
C TYR A 292 12.32 3.95 -12.78
N VAL A 293 11.37 3.03 -12.90
CA VAL A 293 10.15 3.00 -12.07
C VAL A 293 10.49 2.97 -10.58
N GLY A 294 11.40 2.09 -10.17
CA GLY A 294 11.76 2.01 -8.76
C GLY A 294 12.52 3.25 -8.26
N TYR A 295 13.47 3.80 -9.04
CA TYR A 295 14.16 5.03 -8.65
C TYR A 295 13.19 6.20 -8.40
N VAL A 296 12.18 6.31 -9.24
CA VAL A 296 11.14 7.33 -9.13
C VAL A 296 10.24 7.07 -7.91
N MET A 297 9.84 5.82 -7.66
CA MET A 297 9.03 5.44 -6.50
C MET A 297 9.78 5.48 -5.16
N ILE A 298 11.12 5.44 -5.16
CA ILE A 298 11.94 5.73 -3.99
C ILE A 298 11.72 7.17 -3.53
N CYS A 299 11.65 8.13 -4.45
CA CYS A 299 11.41 9.54 -4.10
C CYS A 299 10.05 9.73 -3.43
N PHE A 300 9.00 9.09 -3.97
CA PHE A 300 7.69 9.04 -3.31
C PHE A 300 7.79 8.45 -1.91
N SER A 301 8.38 7.26 -1.77
CA SER A 301 8.46 6.55 -0.49
C SER A 301 9.26 7.32 0.55
N ALA A 302 10.39 7.91 0.17
CA ALA A 302 11.26 8.68 1.06
C ALA A 302 10.57 9.96 1.56
N VAL A 303 9.98 10.74 0.64
CA VAL A 303 9.28 11.99 1.01
C VAL A 303 8.03 11.67 1.83
N ASN A 304 7.24 10.67 1.45
CA ASN A 304 6.06 10.25 2.20
C ASN A 304 6.42 9.84 3.65
N SER A 305 7.49 9.04 3.81
CA SER A 305 7.98 8.62 5.14
C SER A 305 8.39 9.80 6.00
N LEU A 306 9.20 10.71 5.45
CA LEU A 306 9.70 11.88 6.16
C LEU A 306 8.55 12.82 6.53
N CYS A 307 7.66 13.10 5.58
CA CYS A 307 6.53 14.00 5.77
C CYS A 307 5.49 13.44 6.75
N SER A 308 5.28 12.12 6.76
CA SER A 308 4.39 11.46 7.72
C SER A 308 4.84 11.68 9.18
N LEU A 309 6.16 11.69 9.44
CA LEU A 309 6.71 12.02 10.76
C LEU A 309 6.59 13.51 11.09
N LEU A 310 6.87 14.38 10.12
CA LEU A 310 6.86 15.83 10.30
C LEU A 310 5.43 16.36 10.50
N PHE A 311 4.50 16.00 9.63
CA PHE A 311 3.13 16.50 9.66
C PHE A 311 2.31 15.96 10.83
N GLY A 312 2.66 14.78 11.35
CA GLY A 312 2.13 14.32 12.63
C GLY A 312 2.36 15.34 13.75
N LYS A 313 3.57 15.90 13.85
CA LYS A 313 3.91 16.93 14.84
C LYS A 313 3.41 18.33 14.47
N ILE A 314 3.60 18.74 13.21
CA ILE A 314 3.22 20.07 12.73
C ILE A 314 1.71 20.31 12.87
N SER A 315 0.89 19.26 12.70
CA SER A 315 -0.58 19.35 12.85
C SER A 315 -1.04 19.88 14.20
N GLN A 316 -0.21 19.75 15.25
CA GLN A 316 -0.50 20.26 16.59
C GLN A 316 -0.38 21.79 16.68
N PHE A 317 0.43 22.40 15.81
CA PHE A 317 0.68 23.84 15.80
C PHE A 317 -0.14 24.57 14.73
N THR A 318 -0.20 24.02 13.51
CA THR A 318 -0.86 24.67 12.36
C THR A 318 -2.33 24.30 12.21
N GLY A 319 -2.76 23.21 12.86
CA GLY A 319 -4.07 22.62 12.68
C GLY A 319 -4.22 21.84 11.37
N ARG A 320 -5.18 20.90 11.35
CA ARG A 320 -5.38 19.95 10.23
C ARG A 320 -5.87 20.60 8.94
N LYS A 321 -6.64 21.69 9.04
CA LYS A 321 -7.23 22.39 7.88
C LYS A 321 -6.15 22.94 6.94
N LEU A 322 -5.10 23.55 7.49
CA LEU A 322 -4.00 24.11 6.69
C LEU A 322 -3.24 23.00 5.98
N LEU A 323 -3.00 21.87 6.66
CA LEU A 323 -2.33 20.72 6.04
C LEU A 323 -3.15 20.16 4.88
N PHE A 324 -4.46 19.94 5.06
CA PHE A 324 -5.31 19.49 3.96
C PHE A 324 -5.33 20.48 2.80
N ALA A 325 -5.36 21.79 3.05
CA ALA A 325 -5.26 22.79 1.99
C ALA A 325 -3.92 22.71 1.24
N LEU A 326 -2.81 22.49 1.94
CA LEU A 326 -1.49 22.29 1.33
C LEU A 326 -1.49 21.05 0.42
N ALA A 327 -2.04 19.94 0.89
CA ALA A 327 -2.12 18.70 0.10
C ALA A 327 -3.01 18.87 -1.14
N THR A 328 -4.16 19.55 -1.03
CA THR A 328 -5.02 19.87 -2.18
C THR A 328 -4.25 20.70 -3.20
N VAL A 329 -3.62 21.80 -2.77
CA VAL A 329 -2.90 22.69 -3.68
C VAL A 329 -1.75 21.97 -4.36
N ALA A 330 -0.97 21.18 -3.62
CA ALA A 330 0.14 20.42 -4.16
C ALA A 330 -0.33 19.37 -5.19
N ASN A 331 -1.35 18.56 -4.87
CA ASN A 331 -1.88 17.58 -5.82
C ASN A 331 -2.53 18.23 -7.03
N THR A 332 -3.36 19.26 -6.85
CA THR A 332 -4.00 19.97 -7.97
C THR A 332 -2.93 20.57 -8.90
N ALA A 333 -1.88 21.18 -8.35
CA ALA A 333 -0.76 21.68 -9.14
C ALA A 333 -0.04 20.57 -9.90
N CYS A 334 0.24 19.43 -9.25
CA CYS A 334 0.83 18.26 -9.88
C CYS A 334 -0.05 17.72 -11.02
N ILE A 335 -1.36 17.57 -10.80
CA ILE A 335 -2.29 17.05 -11.80
C ILE A 335 -2.39 17.98 -13.01
N ILE A 336 -2.52 19.29 -12.79
CA ILE A 336 -2.53 20.27 -13.88
C ILE A 336 -1.21 20.23 -14.65
N ALA A 337 -0.08 20.15 -13.95
CA ALA A 337 1.22 20.04 -14.62
C ALA A 337 1.36 18.73 -15.40
N LEU A 338 0.86 17.59 -14.91
CA LEU A 338 0.84 16.32 -15.64
C LEU A 338 -0.06 16.37 -16.89
N LEU A 339 -1.19 17.10 -16.85
CA LEU A 339 -2.05 17.32 -18.01
C LEU A 339 -1.35 18.12 -19.12
N LEU A 340 -0.48 19.06 -18.75
CA LEU A 340 0.20 19.96 -19.67
C LEU A 340 1.59 19.45 -20.10
N TRP A 341 2.22 18.62 -19.28
CA TRP A 341 3.58 18.16 -19.50
C TRP A 341 3.64 16.96 -20.44
N LYS A 342 4.49 17.08 -21.46
CA LYS A 342 4.87 15.95 -22.32
C LYS A 342 6.18 15.35 -21.81
N PRO A 343 6.19 14.09 -21.35
CA PRO A 343 7.38 13.49 -20.75
C PRO A 343 8.49 13.32 -21.80
N HIS A 344 9.70 13.77 -21.47
CA HIS A 344 10.85 13.68 -22.35
C HIS A 344 12.14 13.35 -21.57
N PRO A 345 13.02 12.44 -22.03
CA PRO A 345 14.22 12.00 -21.30
C PRO A 345 15.14 13.13 -20.84
N ASN A 346 15.30 14.18 -21.65
CA ASN A 346 16.06 15.39 -21.30
C ASN A 346 15.58 16.11 -20.02
N GLN A 347 14.34 15.86 -19.59
CA GLN A 347 13.74 16.46 -18.40
C GLN A 347 13.73 15.47 -17.23
N LEU A 348 14.80 14.69 -17.06
CA LEU A 348 14.90 13.61 -16.09
C LEU A 348 14.46 14.02 -14.67
N ALA A 349 14.83 15.21 -14.21
CA ALA A 349 14.47 15.70 -12.87
C ALA A 349 12.95 15.76 -12.62
N VAL A 350 12.15 16.07 -13.65
CA VAL A 350 10.70 16.24 -13.53
C VAL A 350 10.02 14.92 -13.13
N PHE A 351 10.53 13.79 -13.62
CA PHE A 351 10.03 12.45 -13.27
C PHE A 351 10.17 12.10 -11.78
N PHE A 352 11.12 12.73 -11.08
CA PHE A 352 11.34 12.52 -9.64
C PHE A 352 10.62 13.56 -8.77
N ILE A 353 10.45 14.78 -9.29
CA ILE A 353 9.76 15.86 -8.59
C ILE A 353 8.28 15.53 -8.40
N PHE A 354 7.60 15.01 -9.42
CA PHE A 354 6.18 14.68 -9.29
C PHE A 354 5.92 13.69 -8.15
N PRO A 355 6.60 12.54 -8.04
CA PRO A 355 6.31 11.58 -6.98
C PRO A 355 6.80 12.04 -5.62
N ALA A 356 7.83 12.90 -5.55
CA ALA A 356 8.20 13.57 -4.31
C ALA A 356 7.06 14.46 -3.79
N LEU A 357 6.49 15.32 -4.65
CA LEU A 357 5.35 16.17 -4.30
C LEU A 357 4.08 15.35 -4.03
N TRP A 358 3.88 14.27 -4.77
CA TRP A 358 2.79 13.32 -4.52
C TRP A 358 2.92 12.66 -3.15
N GLY A 359 4.14 12.28 -2.77
CA GLY A 359 4.43 11.70 -1.44
C GLY A 359 4.23 12.68 -0.30
N LEU A 360 4.50 13.98 -0.52
CA LEU A 360 4.18 15.05 0.42
C LEU A 360 2.67 15.13 0.67
N SER A 361 1.85 15.12 -0.39
CA SER A 361 0.39 15.15 -0.31
C SER A 361 -0.18 13.88 0.32
N ASP A 362 0.26 12.70 -0.14
CA ASP A 362 -0.18 11.40 0.37
C ASP A 362 0.11 11.27 1.88
N ALA A 363 1.27 11.74 2.35
CA ALA A 363 1.58 11.78 3.77
C ALA A 363 0.54 12.56 4.57
N ILE A 364 0.04 13.68 4.03
CA ILE A 364 -1.01 14.48 4.67
C ILE A 364 -2.35 13.74 4.60
N TRP A 365 -2.75 13.28 3.42
CA TRP A 365 -4.01 12.57 3.21
C TRP A 365 -4.13 11.38 4.15
N GLN A 366 -3.10 10.56 4.27
CA GLN A 366 -3.11 9.41 5.16
C GLN A 366 -3.03 9.82 6.63
N THR A 367 -1.99 10.55 7.05
CA THR A 367 -1.77 10.80 8.49
C THR A 367 -2.87 11.65 9.12
N GLN A 368 -3.35 12.68 8.41
CA GLN A 368 -4.35 13.59 8.96
C GLN A 368 -5.75 12.97 8.91
N THR A 369 -6.09 12.21 7.87
CA THR A 369 -7.38 11.48 7.81
C THR A 369 -7.41 10.39 8.87
N ASN A 370 -6.35 9.60 9.02
CA ASN A 370 -6.26 8.59 10.08
C ASN A 370 -6.40 9.21 11.49
N GLY A 371 -5.71 10.34 11.72
CA GLY A 371 -5.86 11.13 12.94
C GLY A 371 -7.27 11.70 13.13
N LEU A 372 -8.02 11.98 12.06
CA LEU A 372 -9.40 12.48 12.09
C LEU A 372 -10.39 11.39 12.48
N TYR A 373 -10.23 10.20 11.91
CA TYR A 373 -10.97 9.01 12.33
C TYR A 373 -10.75 8.70 13.81
N GLY A 374 -9.50 8.75 14.27
CA GLY A 374 -9.14 8.46 15.67
C GLY A 374 -9.77 9.40 16.70
N VAL A 375 -9.96 10.69 16.33
CA VAL A 375 -10.56 11.71 17.20
C VAL A 375 -12.08 11.72 17.12
N LEU A 376 -12.67 11.62 15.92
CA LEU A 376 -14.12 11.72 15.74
C LEU A 376 -14.88 10.48 16.23
N PHE A 377 -14.26 9.31 16.14
CA PHE A 377 -14.90 8.02 16.44
C PHE A 377 -14.23 7.30 17.62
N GLU A 378 -13.92 8.03 18.69
CA GLU A 378 -13.21 7.46 19.85
C GLU A 378 -13.92 6.24 20.47
N LYS A 379 -15.27 6.25 20.46
CA LYS A 379 -16.10 5.16 21.01
C LYS A 379 -16.27 3.96 20.08
N HIS A 380 -16.06 4.15 18.78
CA HIS A 380 -16.32 3.15 17.73
C HIS A 380 -15.14 3.00 16.76
N LYS A 381 -13.91 3.03 17.29
CA LYS A 381 -12.67 3.05 16.50
C LYS A 381 -12.58 1.90 15.50
N GLU A 382 -12.92 0.69 15.91
CA GLU A 382 -12.83 -0.50 15.05
C GLU A 382 -13.70 -0.39 13.79
N ALA A 383 -14.99 -0.05 13.96
CA ALA A 383 -15.92 0.12 12.83
C ALA A 383 -15.55 1.32 11.95
N ALA A 384 -15.03 2.39 12.54
CA ALA A 384 -14.56 3.56 11.80
C ALA A 384 -13.31 3.25 10.97
N PHE A 385 -12.30 2.58 11.54
CA PHE A 385 -11.09 2.19 10.81
C PHE A 385 -11.33 1.07 9.79
N ALA A 386 -12.32 0.20 10.02
CA ALA A 386 -12.79 -0.74 9.00
C ALA A 386 -13.40 0.00 7.80
N ASN A 387 -14.26 1.00 8.04
CA ASN A 387 -14.78 1.87 6.97
C ASN A 387 -13.64 2.64 6.27
N TYR A 388 -12.65 3.16 7.00
CA TYR A 388 -11.49 3.82 6.40
C TYR A 388 -10.83 2.91 5.35
N ARG A 389 -10.46 1.67 5.74
CA ARG A 389 -9.81 0.72 4.83
C ARG A 389 -10.70 0.28 3.67
N LEU A 390 -12.00 0.13 3.92
CA LEU A 390 -12.97 -0.23 2.88
C LEU A 390 -13.00 0.85 1.78
N TRP A 391 -13.21 2.11 2.15
CA TRP A 391 -13.35 3.20 1.17
C TRP A 391 -12.03 3.55 0.48
N GLU A 392 -10.90 3.45 1.19
CA GLU A 392 -9.56 3.57 0.60
C GLU A 392 -9.34 2.48 -0.46
N SER A 393 -9.69 1.23 -0.15
CA SER A 393 -9.59 0.11 -1.10
C SER A 393 -10.54 0.26 -2.27
N CYS A 394 -11.74 0.81 -2.08
CA CYS A 394 -12.63 1.16 -3.19
C CYS A 394 -11.96 2.15 -4.15
N GLY A 395 -11.24 3.15 -3.64
CA GLY A 395 -10.46 4.07 -4.46
C GLY A 395 -9.44 3.36 -5.35
N PHE A 396 -8.68 2.42 -4.78
CA PHE A 396 -7.75 1.58 -5.55
C PHE A 396 -8.44 0.73 -6.62
N VAL A 397 -9.55 0.06 -6.26
CA VAL A 397 -10.31 -0.80 -7.19
C VAL A 397 -10.78 0.00 -8.39
N ILE A 398 -11.32 1.21 -8.16
CA ILE A 398 -11.81 2.06 -9.23
C ILE A 398 -10.63 2.55 -10.08
N ALA A 399 -9.56 3.10 -9.46
CA ALA A 399 -8.37 3.57 -10.16
C ALA A 399 -7.74 2.51 -11.08
N PHE A 400 -7.55 1.29 -10.59
CA PHE A 400 -7.01 0.20 -11.40
C PHE A 400 -8.02 -0.37 -12.40
N GLY A 401 -9.31 -0.36 -12.06
CA GLY A 401 -10.39 -0.95 -12.86
C GLY A 401 -10.61 -0.25 -14.20
N TYR A 402 -10.52 1.09 -14.24
CA TYR A 402 -10.61 1.85 -15.50
C TYR A 402 -9.25 2.16 -16.14
N SER A 403 -8.13 1.67 -15.56
CA SER A 403 -6.78 1.99 -16.03
C SER A 403 -6.56 1.57 -17.49
N THR A 404 -7.19 0.49 -17.97
CA THR A 404 -7.04 0.05 -19.36
C THR A 404 -8.12 0.57 -20.31
N THR A 405 -9.21 1.15 -19.80
CA THR A 405 -10.37 1.54 -20.62
C THR A 405 -10.46 3.05 -20.86
N LEU A 406 -9.89 3.87 -19.97
CA LEU A 406 -9.88 5.32 -20.09
C LEU A 406 -8.50 5.84 -20.47
N GLN A 407 -8.48 6.93 -21.23
CA GLN A 407 -7.25 7.70 -21.50
C GLN A 407 -6.78 8.44 -20.24
N VAL A 408 -5.47 8.61 -20.10
CA VAL A 408 -4.84 9.18 -18.88
C VAL A 408 -5.36 10.57 -18.54
N TYR A 409 -5.60 11.45 -19.53
CA TYR A 409 -6.16 12.77 -19.25
C TYR A 409 -7.56 12.70 -18.60
N ILE A 410 -8.40 11.73 -18.99
CA ILE A 410 -9.72 11.53 -18.37
C ILE A 410 -9.53 11.15 -16.89
N LYS A 411 -8.57 10.28 -16.60
CA LYS A 411 -8.22 9.86 -15.24
C LYS A 411 -7.72 11.04 -14.39
N LEU A 412 -6.89 11.90 -14.98
CA LEU A 412 -6.42 13.12 -14.34
C LEU A 412 -7.56 14.10 -14.05
N TYR A 413 -8.56 14.24 -14.93
CA TYR A 413 -9.76 15.01 -14.64
C TYR A 413 -10.61 14.38 -13.53
N ILE A 414 -10.72 13.05 -13.49
CA ILE A 414 -11.40 12.34 -12.39
C ILE A 414 -10.69 12.61 -11.05
N LEU A 415 -9.35 12.71 -11.04
CA LEU A 415 -8.59 13.07 -9.83
C LEU A 415 -8.68 14.54 -9.44
N LEU A 416 -9.09 15.44 -10.34
CA LEU A 416 -9.33 16.85 -10.04
C LEU A 416 -10.71 17.10 -9.44
N ALA A 417 -11.68 16.27 -9.80
CA ALA A 417 -13.07 16.34 -9.34
C ALA A 417 -13.21 15.81 -7.90
#